data_AF-A0A955R8U2-F1
#
_entry.id   AF-A0A955R8U2-F1
#
_cell.length_a   1.000
_cell.length_b   1.000
_cell.length_c   1.000
_cell.angle_alpha   90.00
_cell.angle_beta   90.00
_cell.angle_gamma   90.00
#
_symmetry.space_group_name_H-M   'P 1'
#
loop_
_entity.id
_entity.type
_entity.pdbx_description
1 polymer ?
#
loop_
_entity_poly.entity_id
_entity_poly.type
_entity_poly.pdbx_seq_one_letter_code
_entity_poly.pdbx_strand_id
1 'polypeptide(L)'
;MPTPSDLIAELTRVQRNAGKGLPDMRRASAIIEAIGPDGVCVETGMTPLQWSIVEGSRLAFLFLLARQADPNARGTGTFDRAPIAMLVEKGDIDGADRLVRHGADCPPEVAALRDQKAALRARHENALADIPKRLEGALESDAFVAHVAVCEAVFGQKPARIRGRKGHLAFKSVPIKALAKAEGVSPELWLARQQAEAARAGVGLFTRSLPGERTKDEIDLAPSTSKRDLICISGLLPPETGASPIEKLVMADLLDELDADHPFRLLTAGPMGVLGILDDLPDDLSAFARRLIGLCGELHTDVQLRVDTVGKGLTPNSAEETEEIVRLVTEDIAKDGVFWLPWGVDH
;
A
#
# COMPACT_ATOMS: atom_id res chain seq x y z
N MET A 1 26.59 5.88 -34.53
CA MET A 1 25.28 5.19 -34.46
C MET A 1 25.00 4.94 -33.00
N PRO A 2 23.76 5.08 -32.53
CA PRO A 2 23.40 4.70 -31.17
C PRO A 2 23.73 3.21 -30.94
N THR A 3 23.96 2.83 -29.70
CA THR A 3 24.28 1.47 -29.26
C THR A 3 23.35 1.05 -28.12
N PRO A 4 23.21 -0.26 -27.85
CA PRO A 4 22.45 -0.71 -26.67
C PRO A 4 22.97 -0.13 -25.35
N SER A 5 24.28 0.12 -25.25
CA SER A 5 24.87 0.83 -24.12
C SER A 5 24.31 2.25 -23.97
N ASP A 6 24.13 2.99 -25.09
CA ASP A 6 23.53 4.33 -25.07
C ASP A 6 22.07 4.28 -24.58
N LEU A 7 21.32 3.24 -24.93
CA LEU A 7 19.95 3.05 -24.44
C LEU A 7 19.92 2.81 -22.93
N ILE A 8 20.76 1.91 -22.41
CA ILE A 8 20.86 1.66 -20.97
C ILE A 8 21.31 2.91 -20.21
N ALA A 9 22.29 3.65 -20.74
CA ALA A 9 22.75 4.90 -20.15
C ALA A 9 21.64 5.95 -20.10
N GLU A 10 20.84 6.07 -21.16
CA GLU A 10 19.69 6.98 -21.21
C GLU A 10 18.57 6.55 -20.26
N LEU A 11 18.25 5.25 -20.18
CA LEU A 11 17.27 4.73 -19.22
C LEU A 11 17.73 4.93 -17.78
N THR A 12 19.02 4.75 -17.50
CA THR A 12 19.63 5.05 -16.19
C THR A 12 19.52 6.53 -15.87
N ARG A 13 19.81 7.40 -16.85
CA ARG A 13 19.68 8.86 -16.71
C ARG A 13 18.24 9.24 -16.43
N VAL A 14 17.29 8.65 -17.14
CA VAL A 14 15.86 8.87 -16.94
C VAL A 14 15.43 8.41 -15.54
N GLN A 15 15.84 7.22 -15.11
CA GLN A 15 15.54 6.71 -13.77
C GLN A 15 16.06 7.65 -12.66
N ARG A 16 17.30 8.12 -12.77
CA ARG A 16 17.91 9.02 -11.76
C ARG A 16 17.30 10.43 -11.76
N ASN A 17 16.77 10.88 -12.90
CA ASN A 17 16.16 12.21 -13.04
C ASN A 17 14.62 12.17 -13.00
N ALA A 18 14.04 10.99 -12.81
CA ALA A 18 12.62 10.84 -12.51
C ALA A 18 12.40 11.42 -11.11
N GLY A 19 12.20 12.74 -11.03
CA GLY A 19 11.57 13.35 -9.87
C GLY A 19 10.07 13.00 -9.83
N LYS A 20 9.27 13.84 -9.17
CA LYS A 20 7.80 13.70 -8.95
C LYS A 20 6.91 13.64 -10.21
N GLY A 21 7.46 13.45 -11.41
CA GLY A 21 6.73 13.48 -12.68
C GLY A 21 7.18 12.42 -13.66
N LEU A 22 6.31 12.11 -14.64
CA LEU A 22 6.61 11.15 -15.70
C LEU A 22 7.84 11.63 -16.50
N PRO A 23 8.94 10.87 -16.53
CA PRO A 23 10.16 11.36 -17.13
C PRO A 23 10.08 11.35 -18.66
N ASP A 24 10.83 12.26 -19.29
CA ASP A 24 10.87 12.39 -20.75
C ASP A 24 11.62 11.20 -21.39
N MET A 25 10.86 10.31 -22.03
CA MET A 25 11.35 9.13 -22.75
C MET A 25 11.67 9.39 -24.23
N ARG A 26 11.62 10.63 -24.72
CA ARG A 26 11.82 10.92 -26.17
C ARG A 26 13.18 10.46 -26.69
N ARG A 27 14.24 10.64 -25.90
CA ARG A 27 15.58 10.19 -26.28
C ARG A 27 15.69 8.66 -26.30
N ALA A 28 15.17 7.99 -25.27
CA ALA A 28 15.11 6.52 -25.25
C ALA A 28 14.30 5.97 -26.44
N SER A 29 13.19 6.62 -26.80
CA SER A 29 12.41 6.30 -28.01
C SER A 29 13.24 6.37 -29.28
N ALA A 30 13.95 7.49 -29.48
CA ALA A 30 14.77 7.70 -30.68
C ALA A 30 15.92 6.69 -30.77
N ILE A 31 16.50 6.29 -29.64
CA ILE A 31 17.51 5.24 -29.60
C ILE A 31 16.88 3.90 -30.00
N ILE A 32 15.76 3.50 -29.39
CA ILE A 32 15.06 2.24 -29.73
C ILE A 32 14.68 2.19 -31.21
N GLU A 33 14.22 3.30 -31.80
CA GLU A 33 13.91 3.37 -33.23
C GLU A 33 15.14 3.15 -34.13
N ALA A 34 16.34 3.48 -33.65
CA ALA A 34 17.58 3.33 -34.40
C ALA A 34 18.20 1.93 -34.29
N ILE A 35 18.10 1.28 -33.13
CA ILE A 35 18.82 0.01 -32.83
C ILE A 35 17.93 -1.17 -32.46
N GLY A 36 16.64 -0.95 -32.26
CA GLY A 36 15.72 -1.92 -31.67
C GLY A 36 15.83 -2.00 -30.14
N PRO A 37 14.82 -2.55 -29.45
CA PRO A 37 14.79 -2.64 -27.99
C PRO A 37 15.59 -3.83 -27.41
N ASP A 38 15.97 -4.81 -28.23
CA ASP A 38 16.48 -6.11 -27.76
C ASP A 38 18.00 -6.25 -27.83
N GLY A 39 18.71 -5.24 -28.34
CA GLY A 39 20.14 -5.31 -28.57
C GLY A 39 20.92 -5.59 -27.28
N VAL A 40 21.85 -6.54 -27.31
CA VAL A 40 22.67 -6.87 -26.14
C VAL A 40 23.73 -5.81 -25.92
N CYS A 41 23.83 -5.28 -24.70
CA CYS A 41 24.90 -4.40 -24.28
C CYS A 41 26.20 -5.19 -24.11
N VAL A 42 27.26 -4.78 -24.80
CA VAL A 42 28.54 -5.50 -24.79
C VAL A 42 29.23 -5.41 -23.43
N GLU A 43 29.06 -4.30 -22.71
CA GLU A 43 29.72 -4.07 -21.42
C GLU A 43 29.11 -4.92 -20.30
N THR A 44 27.79 -5.10 -20.32
CA THR A 44 27.07 -5.81 -19.26
C THR A 44 26.66 -7.23 -19.66
N GLY A 45 26.65 -7.52 -20.96
CA GLY A 45 26.09 -8.75 -21.50
C GLY A 45 24.56 -8.83 -21.41
N MET A 46 23.85 -7.78 -21.00
CA MET A 46 22.39 -7.78 -20.81
C MET A 46 21.65 -7.17 -22.00
N THR A 47 20.43 -7.63 -22.25
CA THR A 47 19.46 -6.83 -23.02
C THR A 47 18.94 -5.67 -22.16
N PRO A 48 18.44 -4.57 -22.75
CA PRO A 48 17.79 -3.48 -22.01
C PRO A 48 16.68 -3.97 -21.09
N LEU A 49 15.92 -4.99 -21.52
CA LEU A 49 14.85 -5.58 -20.72
C LEU A 49 15.41 -6.32 -19.50
N GLN A 50 16.45 -7.15 -19.66
CA GLN A 50 17.14 -7.79 -18.53
C GLN A 50 17.77 -6.78 -17.57
N TRP A 51 18.38 -5.72 -18.09
CA TRP A 51 18.94 -4.65 -17.28
C TRP A 51 17.87 -3.99 -16.41
N SER A 52 16.69 -3.70 -16.97
CA SER A 52 15.59 -3.10 -16.19
C SER A 52 15.12 -3.98 -15.03
N ILE A 53 15.18 -5.31 -15.20
CA ILE A 53 14.89 -6.29 -14.14
C ILE A 53 15.97 -6.26 -13.08
N VAL A 54 17.25 -6.25 -13.47
CA VAL A 54 18.40 -6.22 -12.54
C VAL A 54 18.36 -4.94 -11.70
N GLU A 55 18.16 -3.79 -12.34
CA GLU A 55 18.09 -2.47 -11.71
C GLU A 55 16.79 -2.25 -10.90
N GLY A 56 15.76 -3.09 -11.09
CA GLY A 56 14.45 -2.91 -10.47
C GLY A 56 13.66 -1.73 -11.04
N SER A 57 14.03 -1.23 -12.22
CA SER A 57 13.34 -0.09 -12.87
C SER A 57 12.05 -0.56 -13.55
N ARG A 58 10.93 -0.52 -12.80
CA ARG A 58 9.58 -0.83 -13.33
C ARG A 58 9.20 0.08 -14.50
N LEU A 59 9.62 1.33 -14.47
CA LEU A 59 9.38 2.29 -15.55
C LEU A 59 10.07 1.85 -16.84
N ALA A 60 11.37 1.54 -16.80
CA ALA A 60 12.11 1.06 -17.97
C ALA A 60 11.54 -0.27 -18.47
N PHE A 61 11.24 -1.20 -17.55
CA PHE A 61 10.64 -2.50 -17.88
C PHE A 61 9.33 -2.35 -18.67
N LEU A 62 8.38 -1.55 -18.16
CA LEU A 62 7.10 -1.31 -18.84
C LEU A 62 7.26 -0.54 -20.16
N PHE A 63 8.17 0.43 -20.21
CA PHE A 63 8.45 1.18 -21.41
C PHE A 63 8.99 0.29 -22.54
N LEU A 64 9.94 -0.59 -22.23
CA LEU A 64 10.52 -1.52 -23.21
C LEU A 64 9.49 -2.52 -23.75
N LEU A 65 8.64 -3.08 -22.88
CA LEU A 65 7.55 -3.96 -23.31
C LEU A 65 6.52 -3.23 -24.19
N ALA A 66 6.21 -1.96 -23.87
CA ALA A 66 5.36 -1.13 -24.70
C ALA A 66 6.00 -0.83 -26.07
N ARG A 67 7.33 -0.88 -26.17
CA ARG A 67 8.10 -0.78 -27.42
C ARG A 67 8.38 -2.14 -28.08
N GLN A 68 7.61 -3.17 -27.71
CA GLN A 68 7.70 -4.51 -28.30
C GLN A 68 9.06 -5.17 -28.11
N ALA A 69 9.75 -4.88 -27.00
CA ALA A 69 10.90 -5.69 -26.60
C ALA A 69 10.50 -7.18 -26.53
N ASP A 70 11.30 -8.05 -27.13
CA ASP A 70 11.10 -9.49 -27.09
C ASP A 70 11.27 -9.98 -25.63
N PRO A 71 10.20 -10.48 -25.00
CA PRO A 71 10.24 -10.88 -23.61
C PRO A 71 11.05 -12.17 -23.38
N ASN A 72 11.47 -12.85 -24.45
CA ASN A 72 12.36 -14.01 -24.42
C ASN A 72 13.81 -13.65 -24.76
N ALA A 73 14.11 -12.39 -25.10
CA ALA A 73 15.46 -11.98 -25.52
C ALA A 73 16.49 -12.23 -24.40
N ARG A 74 17.51 -13.02 -24.74
CA ARG A 74 18.57 -13.43 -23.82
C ARG A 74 19.79 -12.55 -24.02
N GLY A 75 20.42 -12.20 -22.92
CA GLY A 75 21.75 -11.64 -22.89
C GLY A 75 22.81 -12.67 -23.23
N THR A 76 24.04 -12.38 -22.83
CA THR A 76 25.22 -13.21 -23.05
C THR A 76 25.93 -13.47 -21.72
N GLY A 77 26.80 -14.47 -21.70
CA GLY A 77 27.59 -14.80 -20.51
C GLY A 77 26.70 -15.18 -19.32
N THR A 78 26.88 -14.50 -18.19
CA THR A 78 26.10 -14.74 -16.96
C THR A 78 24.63 -14.36 -17.09
N PHE A 79 24.26 -13.61 -18.13
CA PHE A 79 22.88 -13.20 -18.43
C PHE A 79 22.28 -13.94 -19.63
N ASP A 80 22.89 -15.04 -20.07
CA ASP A 80 22.29 -15.95 -21.05
C ASP A 80 21.16 -16.76 -20.41
N ARG A 81 20.05 -16.09 -20.09
CA ARG A 81 18.83 -16.65 -19.52
C ARG A 81 17.64 -15.78 -19.85
N ALA A 82 16.45 -16.37 -19.92
CA ALA A 82 15.25 -15.63 -20.24
C ALA A 82 14.93 -14.57 -19.16
N PRO A 83 14.45 -13.38 -19.54
CA PRO A 83 14.02 -12.35 -18.59
C PRO A 83 13.05 -12.87 -17.53
N ILE A 84 12.15 -13.80 -17.90
CA ILE A 84 11.19 -14.39 -16.96
C ILE A 84 11.84 -15.22 -15.85
N ALA A 85 12.94 -15.94 -16.14
CA ALA A 85 13.66 -16.70 -15.12
C ALA A 85 14.27 -15.76 -14.06
N MET A 86 14.74 -14.59 -14.48
CA MET A 86 15.30 -13.57 -13.57
C MET A 86 14.24 -13.01 -12.62
N LEU A 87 13.02 -12.81 -13.11
CA LEU A 87 11.90 -12.32 -12.30
C LEU A 87 11.42 -13.37 -11.31
N VAL A 88 11.33 -14.64 -11.73
CA VAL A 88 10.98 -15.75 -10.84
C VAL A 88 12.00 -15.91 -9.71
N GLU A 89 13.30 -15.87 -10.02
CA GLU A 89 14.36 -15.92 -9.01
C GLU A 89 14.30 -14.75 -8.02
N LYS A 90 13.86 -13.58 -8.49
CA LYS A 90 13.64 -12.38 -7.67
C LYS A 90 12.29 -12.39 -6.92
N GLY A 91 11.41 -13.37 -7.18
CA GLY A 91 10.05 -13.41 -6.64
C GLY A 91 9.08 -12.40 -7.25
N ASP A 92 9.44 -11.74 -8.36
CA ASP A 92 8.58 -10.76 -9.04
C ASP A 92 7.59 -11.45 -9.99
N ILE A 93 6.53 -11.99 -9.39
CA ILE A 93 5.47 -12.71 -10.11
C ILE A 93 4.69 -11.78 -11.03
N ASP A 94 4.52 -10.51 -10.66
CA ASP A 94 3.81 -9.53 -11.48
C ASP A 94 4.60 -9.14 -12.73
N GLY A 95 5.92 -8.98 -12.60
CA GLY A 95 6.81 -8.85 -13.75
C GLY A 95 6.75 -10.08 -14.64
N ALA A 96 6.82 -11.28 -14.06
CA ALA A 96 6.77 -12.54 -14.82
C ALA A 96 5.44 -12.69 -15.59
N ASP A 97 4.31 -12.41 -14.96
CA ASP A 97 2.98 -12.43 -15.59
C ASP A 97 2.86 -11.39 -16.71
N ARG A 98 3.47 -10.21 -16.56
CA ARG A 98 3.55 -9.22 -17.64
C ARG A 98 4.34 -9.75 -18.83
N LEU A 99 5.49 -10.39 -18.63
CA LEU A 99 6.24 -10.99 -19.73
C LEU A 99 5.42 -12.05 -20.47
N VAL A 100 4.70 -12.92 -19.74
CA VAL A 100 3.83 -13.95 -20.34
C VAL A 100 2.76 -13.32 -21.22
N ARG A 101 2.12 -12.22 -20.77
CA ARG A 101 1.15 -11.48 -21.58
C ARG A 101 1.75 -10.88 -22.85
N HIS A 102 3.05 -10.60 -22.86
CA HIS A 102 3.79 -10.09 -24.01
C HIS A 102 4.41 -11.20 -24.87
N GLY A 103 4.14 -12.48 -24.58
CA GLY A 103 4.58 -13.62 -25.39
C GLY A 103 5.80 -14.37 -24.84
N ALA A 104 6.19 -14.16 -23.58
CA ALA A 104 7.21 -15.00 -22.97
C ALA A 104 6.74 -16.44 -22.82
N ASP A 105 7.67 -17.39 -23.00
CA ASP A 105 7.45 -18.78 -22.66
C ASP A 105 7.15 -18.88 -21.16
N CYS A 106 5.96 -19.38 -20.81
CA CYS A 106 5.49 -19.47 -19.43
C CYS A 106 5.98 -20.77 -18.78
N PRO A 107 6.89 -20.72 -17.79
CA PRO A 107 7.27 -21.90 -17.04
C PRO A 107 6.07 -22.46 -16.26
N PRO A 108 6.00 -23.78 -16.02
CA PRO A 108 4.93 -24.40 -15.23
C PRO A 108 4.75 -23.76 -13.84
N GLU A 109 5.84 -23.34 -13.21
CA GLU A 109 5.85 -22.66 -11.90
C GLU A 109 5.12 -21.30 -11.95
N VAL A 110 5.36 -20.51 -13.00
CA VAL A 110 4.68 -19.22 -13.21
C VAL A 110 3.20 -19.43 -13.53
N ALA A 111 2.87 -20.44 -14.32
CA ALA A 111 1.49 -20.79 -14.62
C ALA A 111 0.72 -21.17 -13.33
N ALA A 112 1.31 -22.01 -12.47
CA ALA A 112 0.72 -22.40 -11.20
C ALA A 112 0.51 -21.20 -10.26
N LEU A 113 1.51 -20.31 -10.13
CA LEU A 113 1.40 -19.10 -9.31
C LEU A 113 0.37 -18.11 -9.85
N ARG A 114 0.28 -17.98 -11.18
CA ARG A 114 -0.76 -17.15 -11.84
C ARG A 114 -2.15 -17.69 -11.55
N ASP A 115 -2.34 -19.00 -11.65
CA ASP A 115 -3.62 -19.64 -11.37
C ASP A 115 -3.98 -19.53 -9.88
N GLN A 116 -3.00 -19.66 -8.98
CA GLN A 116 -3.17 -19.40 -7.55
C GLN A 116 -3.60 -17.95 -7.29
N LYS A 117 -2.92 -16.96 -7.90
CA LYS A 117 -3.26 -15.54 -7.77
C LYS A 117 -4.64 -15.23 -8.37
N ALA A 118 -5.00 -15.85 -9.49
CA ALA A 118 -6.31 -15.71 -10.10
C ALA A 118 -7.42 -16.32 -9.23
N ALA A 119 -7.19 -17.50 -8.64
CA ALA A 119 -8.11 -18.12 -7.69
C ALA A 119 -8.26 -17.29 -6.42
N LEU A 120 -7.15 -16.76 -5.90
CA LEU A 120 -7.13 -15.85 -4.76
C LEU A 120 -7.94 -14.59 -5.11
N ARG A 121 -7.67 -13.95 -6.25
CA ARG A 121 -8.43 -12.82 -6.78
C ARG A 121 -9.93 -13.11 -6.86
N ALA A 122 -10.32 -14.26 -7.41
CA ALA A 122 -11.73 -14.62 -7.52
C ALA A 122 -12.39 -14.79 -6.13
N ARG A 123 -11.70 -15.44 -5.18
CA ARG A 123 -12.16 -15.55 -3.78
C ARG A 123 -12.35 -14.17 -3.15
N HIS A 124 -11.38 -13.29 -3.37
CA HIS A 124 -11.38 -11.92 -2.89
C HIS A 124 -12.50 -11.07 -3.49
N GLU A 125 -12.68 -11.09 -4.81
CA GLU A 125 -13.77 -10.38 -5.50
C GLU A 125 -15.14 -10.87 -5.02
N ASN A 126 -15.30 -12.18 -4.81
CA ASN A 126 -16.53 -12.74 -4.25
C ASN A 126 -16.76 -12.27 -2.80
N ALA A 127 -15.72 -12.25 -1.96
CA ALA A 127 -15.81 -11.74 -0.60
C ALA A 127 -16.18 -10.25 -0.57
N LEU A 128 -15.60 -9.45 -1.47
CA LEU A 128 -15.93 -8.01 -1.60
C LEU A 128 -17.37 -7.77 -2.02
N ALA A 129 -17.94 -8.62 -2.88
CA ALA A 129 -19.28 -8.42 -3.41
C ALA A 129 -20.37 -8.51 -2.34
N ASP A 130 -20.14 -9.26 -1.26
CA ASP A 130 -21.11 -9.47 -0.19
C ASP A 130 -21.02 -8.43 0.94
N ILE A 131 -19.82 -7.92 1.23
CA ILE A 131 -19.56 -6.98 2.33
C ILE A 131 -20.54 -5.78 2.32
N PRO A 132 -20.72 -5.04 1.21
CA PRO A 132 -21.63 -3.89 1.20
C PRO A 132 -23.08 -4.26 1.53
N LYS A 133 -23.56 -5.44 1.10
CA LYS A 133 -24.93 -5.90 1.34
C LYS A 133 -25.12 -6.27 2.81
N ARG A 134 -24.18 -7.03 3.38
CA ARG A 134 -24.20 -7.41 4.79
C ARG A 134 -24.19 -6.19 5.70
N LEU A 135 -23.30 -5.22 5.41
CA LEU A 135 -23.22 -3.99 6.20
C LEU A 135 -24.44 -3.09 6.03
N GLU A 136 -25.02 -2.99 4.82
CA GLU A 136 -26.26 -2.24 4.60
C GLU A 136 -27.42 -2.80 5.43
N GLY A 137 -27.54 -4.12 5.57
CA GLY A 137 -28.52 -4.73 6.48
C GLY A 137 -28.22 -4.47 7.97
N ALA A 138 -26.94 -4.37 8.34
CA ALA A 138 -26.53 -4.15 9.72
C ALA A 138 -26.64 -2.68 10.18
N LEU A 139 -26.80 -1.72 9.25
CA LEU A 139 -27.05 -0.30 9.58
C LEU A 139 -28.35 -0.09 10.38
N GLU A 140 -29.30 -1.00 10.23
CA GLU A 140 -30.60 -0.92 10.92
C GLU A 140 -30.61 -1.76 12.21
N SER A 141 -29.47 -2.30 12.64
CA SER A 141 -29.38 -3.04 13.90
C SER A 141 -29.51 -2.11 15.10
N ASP A 142 -30.24 -2.54 16.14
CA ASP A 142 -30.47 -1.75 17.36
C ASP A 142 -29.15 -1.30 18.01
N ALA A 143 -28.13 -2.18 18.01
CA ALA A 143 -26.81 -1.87 18.55
C ALA A 143 -26.12 -0.73 17.78
N PHE A 144 -26.14 -0.76 16.45
CA PHE A 144 -25.54 0.29 15.63
C PHE A 144 -26.32 1.60 15.76
N VAL A 145 -27.66 1.56 15.73
CA VAL A 145 -28.51 2.76 15.89
C VAL A 145 -28.30 3.41 17.26
N ALA A 146 -28.21 2.60 18.32
CA ALA A 146 -27.91 3.10 19.67
C ALA A 146 -26.54 3.78 19.72
N HIS A 147 -25.52 3.18 19.10
CA HIS A 147 -24.18 3.78 19.07
C HIS A 147 -24.12 5.05 18.21
N VAL A 148 -24.85 5.12 17.09
CA VAL A 148 -24.99 6.35 16.30
C VAL A 148 -25.53 7.49 17.17
N ALA A 149 -26.53 7.24 18.01
CA ALA A 149 -27.06 8.27 18.92
C ALA A 149 -26.02 8.76 19.93
N VAL A 150 -25.12 7.89 20.43
CA VAL A 150 -23.98 8.28 21.27
C VAL A 150 -23.06 9.22 20.49
N CYS A 151 -22.67 8.83 19.27
CA CYS A 151 -21.83 9.68 18.41
C CYS A 151 -22.50 11.03 18.06
N GLU A 152 -23.82 11.07 17.84
CA GLU A 152 -24.55 12.32 17.61
C GLU A 152 -24.44 13.27 18.81
N ALA A 153 -24.52 12.73 20.03
CA ALA A 153 -24.37 13.50 21.26
C ALA A 153 -22.94 14.01 21.45
N VAL A 154 -21.92 13.18 21.16
CA VAL A 154 -20.50 13.55 21.29
C VAL A 154 -20.09 14.56 20.21
N PHE A 155 -20.48 14.33 18.95
CA PHE A 155 -20.04 15.15 17.82
C PHE A 155 -20.93 16.36 17.57
N GLY A 156 -22.12 16.41 18.18
CA GLY A 156 -23.07 17.53 18.07
C GLY A 156 -23.70 17.67 16.69
N GLN A 157 -23.76 16.58 15.91
CA GLN A 157 -24.31 16.58 14.56
C GLN A 157 -24.81 15.20 14.16
N LYS A 158 -25.71 15.13 13.17
CA LYS A 158 -26.20 13.87 12.60
C LYS A 158 -25.26 13.36 11.52
N PRO A 159 -25.04 12.04 11.42
CA PRO A 159 -24.26 11.50 10.33
C PRO A 159 -25.10 11.47 9.04
N ALA A 160 -24.44 11.39 7.89
CA ALA A 160 -25.08 11.27 6.59
C ALA A 160 -24.62 10.00 5.87
N ARG A 161 -25.51 9.42 5.06
CA ARG A 161 -25.13 8.40 4.08
C ARG A 161 -24.24 9.03 3.01
N ILE A 162 -23.16 8.37 2.65
CA ILE A 162 -22.25 8.86 1.60
C ILE A 162 -22.76 8.41 0.24
N ARG A 163 -22.91 9.36 -0.68
CA ARG A 163 -23.36 9.07 -2.03
C ARG A 163 -22.39 8.11 -2.72
N GLY A 164 -22.92 7.00 -3.25
CA GLY A 164 -22.13 6.00 -3.96
C GLY A 164 -21.39 5.01 -3.06
N ARG A 165 -21.57 5.08 -1.73
CA ARG A 165 -20.99 4.11 -0.80
C ARG A 165 -22.08 3.50 0.07
N LYS A 166 -22.12 2.17 0.14
CA LYS A 166 -23.08 1.40 0.94
C LYS A 166 -22.42 0.92 2.24
N GLY A 167 -23.23 0.73 3.28
CA GLY A 167 -22.79 0.06 4.51
C GLY A 167 -22.05 0.91 5.55
N HIS A 168 -22.00 2.24 5.42
CA HIS A 168 -21.47 3.13 6.46
C HIS A 168 -22.13 4.52 6.46
N LEU A 169 -21.97 5.22 7.56
CA LEU A 169 -22.41 6.60 7.79
C LEU A 169 -21.20 7.50 8.01
N ALA A 170 -21.35 8.81 7.84
CA ALA A 170 -20.25 9.75 8.07
C ALA A 170 -20.68 11.03 8.76
N PHE A 171 -19.88 11.44 9.74
CA PHE A 171 -19.93 12.76 10.34
C PHE A 171 -18.96 13.68 9.61
N LYS A 172 -19.51 14.72 8.99
CA LYS A 172 -18.69 15.69 8.26
C LYS A 172 -18.18 16.74 9.23
N SER A 173 -16.93 17.17 9.09
CA SER A 173 -16.41 18.32 9.82
C SER A 173 -16.39 18.17 11.35
N VAL A 174 -16.05 16.99 11.87
CA VAL A 174 -15.85 16.78 13.31
C VAL A 174 -14.62 17.56 13.79
N PRO A 175 -14.73 18.41 14.82
CA PRO A 175 -13.61 19.22 15.30
C PRO A 175 -12.76 18.43 16.31
N ILE A 176 -12.11 17.33 15.86
CA ILE A 176 -11.35 16.40 16.72
C ILE A 176 -10.38 17.14 17.65
N LYS A 177 -9.60 18.09 17.12
CA LYS A 177 -8.68 18.93 17.90
C LYS A 177 -9.34 19.66 19.07
N ALA A 178 -10.54 20.20 18.87
CA ALA A 178 -11.26 20.93 19.92
C ALA A 178 -11.81 19.98 20.99
N LEU A 179 -12.34 18.83 20.55
CA LEU A 179 -12.88 17.79 21.44
C LEU A 179 -11.77 17.17 22.30
N ALA A 180 -10.66 16.77 21.68
CA ALA A 180 -9.48 16.25 22.37
C ALA A 180 -8.91 17.27 23.38
N LYS A 181 -8.83 18.54 22.99
CA LYS A 181 -8.39 19.63 23.88
C LYS A 181 -9.31 19.81 25.09
N ALA A 182 -10.62 19.67 24.92
CA ALA A 182 -11.58 19.78 26.02
C ALA A 182 -11.40 18.65 27.06
N GLU A 183 -10.93 17.48 26.63
CA GLU A 183 -10.62 16.34 27.51
C GLU A 183 -9.16 16.30 28.00
N GLY A 184 -8.32 17.25 27.58
CA GLY A 184 -6.92 17.31 27.97
C GLY A 184 -6.05 16.18 27.42
N VAL A 185 -6.40 15.62 26.25
CA VAL A 185 -5.67 14.54 25.58
C VAL A 185 -5.27 14.91 24.16
N SER A 186 -4.39 14.12 23.52
CA SER A 186 -4.05 14.30 22.11
C SER A 186 -5.21 13.87 21.19
N PRO A 187 -5.29 14.39 19.94
CA PRO A 187 -6.28 13.96 18.95
C PRO A 187 -6.31 12.45 18.71
N GLU A 188 -5.14 11.80 18.69
CA GLU A 188 -4.97 10.37 18.43
C GLU A 188 -5.53 9.55 19.59
N LEU A 189 -5.18 9.92 20.83
CA LEU A 189 -5.68 9.25 22.04
C LEU A 189 -7.17 9.46 22.23
N TRP A 190 -7.67 10.66 21.92
CA TRP A 190 -9.11 10.95 21.93
C TRP A 190 -9.84 10.03 20.94
N LEU A 191 -9.37 9.95 19.69
CA LEU A 191 -9.97 9.10 18.67
C LEU A 191 -9.91 7.62 19.07
N ALA A 192 -8.79 7.15 19.61
CA ALA A 192 -8.63 5.79 20.11
C ALA A 192 -9.65 5.42 21.19
N ARG A 193 -9.98 6.35 22.10
CA ARG A 193 -11.04 6.14 23.10
C ARG A 193 -12.41 5.99 22.45
N GLN A 194 -12.74 6.88 21.51
CA GLN A 194 -14.01 6.78 20.78
C GLN A 194 -14.11 5.46 20.00
N GLN A 195 -13.01 4.98 19.42
CA GLN A 195 -12.96 3.67 18.77
C GLN A 195 -13.13 2.51 19.73
N ALA A 196 -12.53 2.58 20.92
CA ALA A 196 -12.69 1.54 21.93
C ALA A 196 -14.16 1.42 22.37
N GLU A 197 -14.85 2.56 22.52
CA GLU A 197 -16.28 2.58 22.82
C GLU A 197 -17.14 2.05 21.66
N ALA A 198 -16.81 2.44 20.42
CA ALA A 198 -17.47 1.93 19.22
C ALA A 198 -17.28 0.41 19.08
N ALA A 199 -16.06 -0.08 19.27
CA ALA A 199 -15.73 -1.49 19.14
C ALA A 199 -16.50 -2.36 20.14
N ARG A 200 -16.71 -1.88 21.38
CA ARG A 200 -17.56 -2.56 22.38
C ARG A 200 -19.02 -2.68 21.92
N ALA A 201 -19.48 -1.77 21.06
CA ALA A 201 -20.81 -1.82 20.46
C ALA A 201 -20.83 -2.57 19.11
N GLY A 202 -19.72 -3.19 18.69
CA GLY A 202 -19.60 -3.85 17.39
C GLY A 202 -19.53 -2.86 16.22
N VAL A 203 -19.19 -1.60 16.49
CA VAL A 203 -19.12 -0.52 15.51
C VAL A 203 -17.66 -0.16 15.24
N GLY A 204 -17.29 -0.10 13.97
CA GLY A 204 -16.02 0.46 13.55
C GLY A 204 -16.16 1.97 13.32
N LEU A 205 -15.20 2.73 13.83
CA LEU A 205 -15.10 4.16 13.68
C LEU A 205 -13.72 4.46 13.11
N PHE A 206 -13.58 5.29 12.08
CA PHE A 206 -12.25 5.64 11.52
C PHE A 206 -12.27 7.01 10.86
N THR A 207 -11.11 7.66 10.77
CA THR A 207 -10.95 8.94 10.04
C THR A 207 -10.36 8.72 8.65
N ARG A 208 -10.64 9.64 7.73
CA ARG A 208 -10.03 9.65 6.38
C ARG A 208 -8.71 10.39 6.27
N SER A 209 -8.42 11.22 7.27
CA SER A 209 -7.18 11.96 7.42
C SER A 209 -6.54 11.61 8.75
N LEU A 210 -5.25 11.92 8.86
CA LEU A 210 -4.55 11.91 10.14
C LEU A 210 -5.33 12.74 11.16
N PRO A 211 -5.56 12.23 12.38
CA PRO A 211 -6.36 12.90 13.39
C PRO A 211 -5.83 14.31 13.66
N GLY A 212 -6.69 15.32 13.49
CA GLY A 212 -6.32 16.69 13.77
C GLY A 212 -5.41 17.35 12.74
N GLU A 213 -4.99 16.72 11.64
CA GLU A 213 -4.33 17.48 10.56
C GLU A 213 -5.23 18.61 10.04
N ARG A 214 -6.54 18.38 10.02
CA ARG A 214 -7.54 19.34 9.58
C ARG A 214 -8.21 20.02 10.76
N THR A 215 -8.75 21.21 10.51
CA THR A 215 -9.65 21.87 11.46
C THR A 215 -10.98 21.13 11.60
N LYS A 216 -11.31 20.33 10.58
CA LYS A 216 -12.56 19.64 10.38
C LYS A 216 -12.27 18.29 9.71
N ASP A 217 -12.29 17.22 10.51
CA ASP A 217 -12.07 15.86 10.03
C ASP A 217 -13.40 15.22 9.60
N GLU A 218 -13.32 14.17 8.80
CA GLU A 218 -14.45 13.30 8.47
C GLU A 218 -14.27 11.98 9.22
N ILE A 219 -15.29 11.62 10.02
CA ILE A 219 -15.34 10.35 10.76
C ILE A 219 -16.39 9.47 10.09
N ASP A 220 -15.98 8.29 9.66
CA ASP A 220 -16.85 7.27 9.10
C ASP A 220 -17.20 6.23 10.19
N LEU A 221 -18.46 5.77 10.21
CA LEU A 221 -18.98 4.73 11.08
C LEU A 221 -19.49 3.54 10.27
N ALA A 222 -19.11 2.33 10.66
CA ALA A 222 -19.55 1.10 10.03
C ALA A 222 -20.03 0.06 11.05
N PRO A 223 -21.08 -0.73 10.74
CA PRO A 223 -21.60 -1.76 11.63
C PRO A 223 -20.74 -3.04 11.59
N SER A 224 -19.42 -2.88 11.70
CA SER A 224 -18.44 -3.97 11.76
C SER A 224 -17.15 -3.47 12.39
N THR A 225 -16.49 -4.33 13.16
CA THR A 225 -15.14 -4.13 13.68
C THR A 225 -14.08 -4.86 12.84
N SER A 226 -14.50 -5.65 11.85
CA SER A 226 -13.56 -6.38 10.97
C SER A 226 -12.73 -5.39 10.16
N LYS A 227 -11.40 -5.48 10.27
CA LYS A 227 -10.48 -4.61 9.53
C LYS A 227 -10.70 -4.77 8.03
N ARG A 228 -10.94 -5.98 7.56
CA ARG A 228 -11.37 -6.28 6.20
C ARG A 228 -12.59 -5.47 5.78
N ASP A 229 -13.68 -5.53 6.55
CA ASP A 229 -14.90 -4.76 6.23
C ASP A 229 -14.62 -3.26 6.17
N LEU A 230 -13.88 -2.75 7.17
CA LEU A 230 -13.53 -1.34 7.28
C LEU A 230 -12.68 -0.89 6.10
N ILE A 231 -11.63 -1.61 5.72
CA ILE A 231 -10.78 -1.29 4.56
C ILE A 231 -11.57 -1.33 3.25
N CYS A 232 -12.51 -2.26 3.13
CA CYS A 232 -13.31 -2.43 1.91
C CYS A 232 -14.28 -1.27 1.67
N ILE A 233 -15.05 -0.87 2.68
CA ILE A 233 -16.10 0.16 2.53
C ILE A 233 -15.56 1.58 2.50
N SER A 234 -14.46 1.79 3.19
CA SER A 234 -13.92 3.11 3.45
C SER A 234 -13.30 3.76 2.21
N GLY A 235 -13.09 2.98 1.13
CA GLY A 235 -12.49 3.47 -0.10
C GLY A 235 -11.10 4.07 0.16
N LEU A 236 -10.40 3.58 1.19
CA LEU A 236 -9.24 4.24 1.79
C LEU A 236 -7.96 4.14 0.98
N LEU A 237 -7.88 3.22 0.00
CA LEU A 237 -6.95 3.44 -1.11
C LEU A 237 -7.73 4.19 -2.21
N PRO A 238 -7.34 5.44 -2.53
CA PRO A 238 -7.87 6.16 -3.67
C PRO A 238 -7.92 5.26 -4.91
N PRO A 239 -8.91 5.45 -5.81
CA PRO A 239 -8.76 4.92 -7.17
C PRO A 239 -7.47 5.42 -7.84
N GLU A 240 -6.92 6.54 -7.35
CA GLU A 240 -5.71 7.22 -7.83
C GLU A 240 -4.40 6.57 -7.39
N THR A 241 -4.37 5.74 -6.33
CA THR A 241 -3.13 5.01 -5.96
C THR A 241 -2.83 3.87 -6.94
N GLY A 242 -3.74 3.57 -7.88
CA GLY A 242 -3.63 2.42 -8.75
C GLY A 242 -3.73 1.08 -8.02
N ALA A 243 -3.93 1.10 -6.69
CA ALA A 243 -3.97 -0.09 -5.88
C ALA A 243 -5.21 -0.91 -6.24
N SER A 244 -4.97 -2.09 -6.79
CA SER A 244 -5.98 -3.05 -7.17
C SER A 244 -6.84 -3.44 -5.96
N PRO A 245 -8.11 -3.81 -6.16
CA PRO A 245 -8.94 -4.39 -5.09
C PRO A 245 -8.30 -5.59 -4.36
N ILE A 246 -7.32 -6.25 -4.98
CA ILE A 246 -6.57 -7.37 -4.41
C ILE A 246 -5.56 -6.87 -3.38
N GLU A 247 -4.80 -5.82 -3.68
CA GLU A 247 -3.82 -5.23 -2.74
C GLU A 247 -4.54 -4.75 -1.47
N LYS A 248 -5.76 -4.19 -1.60
CA LYS A 248 -6.61 -3.86 -0.45
C LYS A 248 -6.92 -5.05 0.46
N LEU A 249 -7.08 -6.23 -0.12
CA LEU A 249 -7.47 -7.42 0.62
C LEU A 249 -6.28 -8.19 1.16
N VAL A 250 -5.19 -8.28 0.39
CA VAL A 250 -3.90 -8.74 0.93
C VAL A 250 -3.59 -7.89 2.16
N MET A 251 -3.81 -6.58 2.09
CA MET A 251 -3.67 -5.71 3.26
C MET A 251 -4.61 -5.99 4.40
N ALA A 252 -5.89 -6.21 4.10
CA ALA A 252 -6.82 -6.61 5.14
C ALA A 252 -6.37 -7.91 5.84
N ASP A 253 -5.92 -8.89 5.06
CA ASP A 253 -5.46 -10.17 5.58
C ASP A 253 -4.17 -10.01 6.39
N LEU A 254 -3.20 -9.22 5.91
CA LEU A 254 -1.97 -8.89 6.64
C LEU A 254 -2.26 -8.12 7.95
N LEU A 255 -3.23 -7.21 7.95
CA LEU A 255 -3.65 -6.48 9.14
C LEU A 255 -4.43 -7.37 10.11
N ASP A 256 -5.21 -8.34 9.61
CA ASP A 256 -5.87 -9.35 10.44
C ASP A 256 -4.84 -10.32 11.05
N GLU A 257 -3.79 -10.71 10.31
CA GLU A 257 -2.67 -11.49 10.84
C GLU A 257 -1.90 -10.72 11.92
N LEU A 258 -1.62 -9.43 11.66
CA LEU A 258 -0.98 -8.56 12.63
C LEU A 258 -1.83 -8.41 13.90
N ASP A 259 -3.15 -8.30 13.76
CA ASP A 259 -4.08 -8.18 14.88
C ASP A 259 -4.19 -9.45 15.71
N ALA A 260 -4.10 -10.62 15.07
CA ALA A 260 -4.14 -11.91 15.76
C ALA A 260 -2.95 -12.06 16.71
N ASP A 261 -1.78 -11.54 16.33
CA ASP A 261 -0.57 -11.60 17.14
C ASP A 261 -0.47 -10.43 18.12
N HIS A 262 -0.92 -9.24 17.70
CA HIS A 262 -0.87 -8.01 18.48
C HIS A 262 -2.15 -7.20 18.26
N PRO A 263 -3.18 -7.38 19.11
CA PRO A 263 -4.46 -6.70 18.94
C PRO A 263 -4.30 -5.19 18.85
N PHE A 264 -4.88 -4.59 17.81
CA PHE A 264 -4.83 -3.17 17.58
C PHE A 264 -6.12 -2.61 16.98
N ARG A 265 -6.37 -1.34 17.27
CA ARG A 265 -7.47 -0.57 16.69
C ARG A 265 -6.97 0.26 15.52
N LEU A 266 -7.71 0.22 14.43
CA LEU A 266 -7.42 0.96 13.20
C LEU A 266 -7.91 2.41 13.32
N LEU A 267 -7.03 3.37 13.59
CA LEU A 267 -7.35 4.81 13.75
C LEU A 267 -7.74 5.49 12.43
N THR A 268 -6.85 5.35 11.46
CA THR A 268 -7.12 5.76 10.09
C THR A 268 -6.56 4.70 9.15
N ALA A 269 -7.23 4.48 8.04
CA ALA A 269 -6.54 4.06 6.84
C ALA A 269 -6.84 5.13 5.81
N GLY A 270 -5.92 5.42 4.92
CA GLY A 270 -6.11 6.49 3.94
C GLY A 270 -5.08 6.40 2.85
N PRO A 271 -5.03 7.38 1.94
CA PRO A 271 -4.04 7.41 0.86
C PRO A 271 -2.59 7.36 1.36
N MET A 272 -2.37 7.84 2.59
CA MET A 272 -1.04 8.05 3.16
C MET A 272 -0.55 6.89 4.04
N GLY A 273 -1.44 6.07 4.57
CA GLY A 273 -1.05 4.94 5.41
C GLY A 273 -2.21 4.28 6.14
N VAL A 274 -1.84 3.34 7.00
CA VAL A 274 -2.65 2.81 8.09
C VAL A 274 -2.08 3.34 9.39
N LEU A 275 -2.89 4.04 10.17
CA LEU A 275 -2.59 4.37 11.56
C LEU A 275 -3.33 3.40 12.45
N GLY A 276 -2.60 2.74 13.34
CA GLY A 276 -3.16 1.88 14.36
C GLY A 276 -2.76 2.32 15.76
N ILE A 277 -3.50 1.85 16.76
CA ILE A 277 -3.11 1.91 18.16
C ILE A 277 -3.21 0.52 18.77
N LEU A 278 -2.13 0.07 19.39
CA LEU A 278 -2.06 -1.22 20.07
C LEU A 278 -2.94 -1.20 21.32
N ASP A 279 -3.63 -2.31 21.59
CA ASP A 279 -4.37 -2.47 22.84
C ASP A 279 -3.42 -2.72 24.01
N ASP A 280 -2.38 -3.53 23.76
CA ASP A 280 -1.29 -3.82 24.69
C ASP A 280 0.05 -3.70 23.94
N LEU A 281 1.08 -3.15 24.62
CA LEU A 281 2.42 -3.06 24.04
C LEU A 281 3.07 -4.46 23.99
N PRO A 282 3.59 -4.90 22.83
CA PRO A 282 4.38 -6.11 22.72
C PRO A 282 5.60 -6.08 23.65
N ASP A 283 5.93 -7.22 24.24
CA ASP A 283 7.16 -7.38 25.02
C ASP A 283 8.42 -7.11 24.18
N ASP A 284 8.36 -7.42 22.87
CA ASP A 284 9.41 -7.14 21.89
C ASP A 284 8.91 -6.17 20.81
N LEU A 285 8.96 -4.87 21.13
CA LEU A 285 8.62 -3.81 20.19
C LEU A 285 9.51 -3.78 18.95
N SER A 286 10.76 -4.24 19.05
CA SER A 286 11.68 -4.25 17.92
C SER A 286 11.26 -5.31 16.90
N ALA A 287 10.88 -6.51 17.35
CA ALA A 287 10.33 -7.54 16.48
C ALA A 287 9.01 -7.09 15.84
N PHE A 288 8.14 -6.42 16.59
CA PHE A 288 6.90 -5.85 16.05
C PHE A 288 7.18 -4.80 14.97
N ALA A 289 8.08 -3.84 15.24
CA ALA A 289 8.48 -2.81 14.28
C ALA A 289 9.11 -3.41 13.00
N ARG A 290 9.96 -4.43 13.13
CA ARG A 290 10.50 -5.16 11.97
C ARG A 290 9.40 -5.82 11.15
N ARG A 291 8.41 -6.42 11.81
CA ARG A 291 7.28 -7.03 11.12
C ARG A 291 6.47 -5.98 10.38
N LEU A 292 6.15 -4.85 11.02
CA LEU A 292 5.48 -3.71 10.37
C LEU A 292 6.24 -3.26 9.11
N ILE A 293 7.56 -3.10 9.20
CA ILE A 293 8.41 -2.73 8.06
C ILE A 293 8.40 -3.82 6.97
N GLY A 294 8.44 -5.09 7.36
CA GLY A 294 8.35 -6.23 6.45
C GLY A 294 7.03 -6.24 5.67
N LEU A 295 5.91 -5.99 6.35
CA LEU A 295 4.59 -5.84 5.71
C LEU A 295 4.60 -4.72 4.66
N CYS A 296 5.24 -3.59 4.95
CA CYS A 296 5.40 -2.51 3.96
C CYS A 296 6.28 -2.91 2.76
N GLY A 297 7.29 -3.77 2.98
CA GLY A 297 8.15 -4.29 1.91
C GLY A 297 7.42 -5.27 0.98
N GLU A 298 6.57 -6.14 1.52
CA GLU A 298 5.75 -7.09 0.75
C GLU A 298 4.71 -6.39 -0.14
N LEU A 299 4.33 -5.17 0.21
CA LEU A 299 3.41 -4.34 -0.58
C LEU A 299 4.12 -3.56 -1.69
N HIS A 300 5.43 -3.76 -1.86
CA HIS A 300 6.25 -3.06 -2.84
C HIS A 300 6.11 -1.53 -2.80
N THR A 301 5.84 -0.99 -1.62
CA THR A 301 5.73 0.45 -1.39
C THR A 301 7.08 1.02 -0.96
N ASP A 302 7.53 2.11 -1.60
CA ASP A 302 8.61 2.93 -1.05
C ASP A 302 8.15 3.46 0.31
N VAL A 303 8.71 2.90 1.37
CA VAL A 303 8.32 3.21 2.75
C VAL A 303 8.80 4.61 3.08
N GLN A 304 7.95 5.63 2.95
CA GLN A 304 8.20 6.94 3.56
C GLN A 304 7.56 6.98 4.94
N LEU A 305 8.26 6.46 5.95
CA LEU A 305 7.82 6.58 7.34
C LEU A 305 7.85 8.05 7.77
N ARG A 306 6.67 8.60 8.04
CA ARG A 306 6.51 9.86 8.75
C ARG A 306 6.72 9.57 10.24
N VAL A 307 7.98 9.56 10.65
CA VAL A 307 8.33 9.72 12.06
C VAL A 307 8.26 11.23 12.30
N ASP A 308 7.40 11.70 13.19
CA ASP A 308 7.23 13.15 13.42
C ASP A 308 8.53 13.85 13.86
N THR A 309 9.53 13.09 14.31
CA THR A 309 10.89 13.55 14.62
C THR A 309 11.84 13.58 13.42
N VAL A 310 11.54 12.90 12.32
CA VAL A 310 12.42 12.81 11.14
C VAL A 310 11.60 13.03 9.87
N GLY A 311 11.44 14.28 9.47
CA GLY A 311 10.83 14.69 8.20
C GLY A 311 11.62 14.29 6.94
N LYS A 312 12.30 13.14 6.96
CA LYS A 312 13.00 12.55 5.81
C LYS A 312 12.29 11.24 5.51
N GLY A 313 11.66 11.11 4.35
CA GLY A 313 11.22 9.80 3.87
C GLY A 313 12.41 8.85 3.82
N LEU A 314 12.41 7.84 4.68
CA LEU A 314 13.50 6.87 4.79
C LEU A 314 13.10 5.57 4.08
N THR A 315 13.55 5.40 2.83
CA THR A 315 13.59 4.09 2.19
C THR A 315 14.86 3.37 2.64
N PRO A 316 14.79 2.23 3.35
CA PRO A 316 15.99 1.54 3.81
C PRO A 316 16.77 1.00 2.61
N ASN A 317 17.92 1.60 2.30
CA ASN A 317 18.85 1.12 1.28
C ASN A 317 19.99 0.28 1.90
N SER A 318 20.04 0.20 3.23
CA SER A 318 21.04 -0.51 4.00
C SER A 318 20.48 -1.12 5.30
N ALA A 319 21.20 -2.09 5.85
CA ALA A 319 20.86 -2.68 7.15
C ALA A 319 20.91 -1.63 8.29
N GLU A 320 21.85 -0.69 8.24
CA GLU A 320 21.99 0.37 9.23
C GLU A 320 20.80 1.33 9.21
N GLU A 321 20.32 1.72 8.03
CA GLU A 321 19.10 2.52 7.88
C GLU A 321 17.87 1.75 8.36
N THR A 322 17.82 0.43 8.14
CA THR A 322 16.72 -0.41 8.64
C THR A 322 16.67 -0.42 10.17
N GLU A 323 17.82 -0.57 10.84
CA GLU A 323 17.89 -0.52 12.31
C GLU A 323 17.49 0.85 12.87
N GLU A 324 17.89 1.93 12.20
CA GLU A 324 17.51 3.28 12.62
C GLU A 324 16.00 3.50 12.46
N ILE A 325 15.39 3.01 11.38
CA ILE A 325 13.93 3.04 11.20
C ILE A 325 13.24 2.22 12.30
N VAL A 326 13.71 1.01 12.58
CA VAL A 326 13.17 0.15 13.66
C VAL A 326 13.21 0.87 15.00
N ARG A 327 14.33 1.54 15.31
CA ARG A 327 14.50 2.31 16.54
C ARG A 327 13.48 3.44 16.64
N LEU A 328 13.32 4.24 15.59
CA LEU A 328 12.37 5.36 15.56
C LEU A 328 10.92 4.88 15.70
N VAL A 329 10.53 3.83 14.98
CA VAL A 329 9.20 3.23 15.09
C VAL A 329 8.96 2.69 16.50
N THR A 330 9.96 2.05 17.11
CA THR A 330 9.88 1.54 18.48
C THR A 330 9.68 2.68 19.49
N GLU A 331 10.39 3.80 19.34
CA GLU A 331 10.27 4.96 20.22
C GLU A 331 8.88 5.61 20.14
N ASP A 332 8.34 5.78 18.93
CA ASP A 332 7.00 6.33 18.72
C ASP A 332 5.92 5.42 19.30
N ILE A 333 6.01 4.10 19.06
CA ILE A 333 5.07 3.12 19.61
C ILE A 333 5.16 3.07 21.14
N ALA A 334 6.36 3.08 21.71
CA ALA A 334 6.54 3.01 23.16
C ALA A 334 5.92 4.21 23.90
N LYS A 335 5.83 5.36 23.24
CA LYS A 335 5.31 6.59 23.85
C LYS A 335 3.80 6.56 24.03
N ASP A 336 3.08 6.27 22.95
CA ASP A 336 1.62 6.44 22.90
C ASP A 336 0.86 5.16 22.45
N GLY A 337 1.58 4.07 22.15
CA GLY A 337 1.02 2.82 21.59
C GLY A 337 0.57 2.95 20.14
N VAL A 338 0.84 4.09 19.51
CA VAL A 338 0.37 4.46 18.17
C VAL A 338 1.44 4.09 17.14
N PHE A 339 1.04 3.46 16.04
CA PHE A 339 1.93 3.14 14.93
C PHE A 339 1.35 3.64 13.60
N TRP A 340 2.23 4.07 12.71
CA TRP A 340 1.89 4.51 11.36
C TRP A 340 2.59 3.65 10.31
N LEU A 341 1.82 3.00 9.45
CA LEU A 341 2.26 2.24 8.28
C LEU A 341 1.99 3.07 7.03
N PRO A 342 2.96 3.80 6.47
CA PRO A 342 2.73 4.60 5.29
C PRO A 342 2.47 3.73 4.06
N TRP A 343 1.58 4.15 3.18
CA TRP A 343 1.58 3.64 1.81
C TRP A 343 2.58 4.46 1.03
N GLY A 344 3.52 3.81 0.36
CA GLY A 344 4.42 4.46 -0.58
C GLY A 344 3.60 5.04 -1.74
N VAL A 345 3.16 6.27 -1.58
CA VAL A 345 2.65 7.08 -2.68
C VAL A 345 3.63 8.22 -2.82
N ASP A 346 4.52 8.09 -3.81
CA ASP A 346 5.31 9.22 -4.26
C ASP A 346 4.35 10.35 -4.69
N HIS A 347 4.41 11.45 -3.97
CA HIS A 347 3.79 12.73 -4.35
C HIS A 347 4.87 13.80 -4.51
#